data_AF-A0AAW6ID43-F1
#
_entry.id   AF-A0AAW6ID43-F1
#
_cell.length_a   1.000
_cell.length_b   1.000
_cell.length_c   1.000
_cell.angle_alpha   90.00
_cell.angle_beta   90.00
_cell.angle_gamma   90.00
#
_symmetry.space_group_name_H-M   'P 1'
#
loop_
_entity.id
_entity.type
_entity.pdbx_description
1 polymer ?
#
loop_
_entity_poly.entity_id
_entity_poly.type
_entity_poly.pdbx_seq_one_letter_code
_entity_poly.pdbx_strand_id
1 'polypeptide(L)'
;MVEDPSPLLAQFLVMMCFAGVSLGLLNGIPFKRGITNDAANVRLMRKYPKSKKAMMVQLRVNAYIQEGIRIKDMPEEWLAWKDDIDYGEPMQLNVRLLQVGRLMDLGQMEEAYVALEEIARHRGEMIGLLAKEVVCELIYLDLVTGHNQWADTLYTKEIELYVRQYSALMSSKQRFLCAWALYKEQDREKALAIYENVVQKQTQYLLQGEVKMDIAMMEAMFHLV
;
A
#
# COMPACT_ATOMS: atom_id res chain seq x y z
N MET A 1 5.24 -37.79 -31.37
CA MET A 1 3.88 -38.20 -30.97
C MET A 1 3.62 -37.52 -29.64
N VAL A 2 2.61 -36.67 -29.55
CA VAL A 2 2.16 -36.12 -28.27
C VAL A 2 1.42 -37.28 -27.59
N GLU A 3 1.93 -37.78 -26.47
CA GLU A 3 1.22 -38.78 -25.68
C GLU A 3 -0.11 -38.19 -25.24
N ASP A 4 -1.21 -38.93 -25.41
CA ASP A 4 -2.51 -38.50 -24.94
C ASP A 4 -2.43 -38.22 -23.44
N PRO A 5 -2.94 -37.06 -22.97
CA PRO A 5 -2.93 -36.74 -21.55
C PRO A 5 -3.63 -37.87 -20.79
N SER A 6 -3.05 -38.27 -19.66
CA SER A 6 -3.65 -39.31 -18.83
C SER A 6 -5.13 -38.97 -18.54
N PRO A 7 -6.03 -39.96 -18.47
CA PRO A 7 -7.46 -39.69 -18.25
C PRO A 7 -7.73 -38.80 -17.03
N LEU A 8 -6.89 -38.91 -16.00
CA LEU A 8 -6.92 -38.06 -14.81
C LEU A 8 -6.56 -36.59 -15.11
N LEU A 9 -5.52 -36.36 -15.94
CA LEU A 9 -5.15 -35.01 -16.37
C LEU A 9 -6.25 -34.38 -17.23
N ALA A 10 -6.83 -35.14 -18.16
CA ALA A 10 -7.95 -34.66 -18.98
C ALA A 10 -9.17 -34.27 -18.10
N GLN A 11 -9.53 -35.11 -17.13
CA GLN A 11 -10.63 -34.82 -16.20
C GLN A 11 -10.33 -33.57 -15.34
N PHE A 12 -9.10 -33.43 -14.84
CA PHE A 12 -8.67 -32.26 -14.10
C PHE A 12 -8.79 -30.97 -14.93
N LEU A 13 -8.30 -30.98 -16.18
CA LEU A 13 -8.37 -29.82 -17.07
C LEU A 13 -9.82 -29.43 -17.40
N VAL A 14 -10.70 -30.42 -17.61
CA VAL A 14 -12.14 -30.16 -17.81
C VAL A 14 -12.75 -29.48 -16.58
N MET A 15 -12.47 -29.98 -15.37
CA MET A 15 -12.93 -29.35 -14.13
C MET A 15 -12.40 -27.92 -13.99
N MET A 16 -11.14 -27.68 -14.31
CA MET A 16 -10.53 -26.34 -14.29
C MET A 16 -11.16 -25.40 -15.33
N CYS A 17 -11.48 -25.89 -16.52
CA CYS A 17 -12.24 -25.14 -17.52
C CYS A 17 -13.62 -24.74 -17.00
N PHE A 18 -14.38 -25.68 -16.43
CA PHE A 18 -15.69 -25.36 -15.86
C PHE A 18 -15.60 -24.36 -14.71
N ALA A 19 -14.63 -24.53 -13.80
CA ALA A 19 -14.39 -23.58 -12.71
C ALA A 19 -14.01 -22.19 -13.24
N GLY A 20 -13.10 -22.12 -14.22
CA GLY A 20 -12.66 -20.87 -14.86
C GLY A 20 -13.78 -20.15 -15.59
N VAL A 21 -14.60 -20.87 -16.38
CA VAL A 21 -15.78 -20.30 -17.04
C VAL A 21 -16.79 -19.79 -16.01
N SER A 22 -17.03 -20.57 -14.95
CA SER A 22 -17.97 -20.18 -13.88
C SER A 22 -17.50 -18.91 -13.17
N LEU A 23 -16.22 -18.82 -12.79
CA LEU A 23 -15.63 -17.62 -12.20
C LEU A 23 -15.66 -16.43 -13.17
N GLY A 24 -15.38 -16.66 -14.45
CA GLY A 24 -15.45 -15.66 -15.50
C GLY A 24 -16.85 -15.08 -15.66
N LEU A 25 -17.89 -15.94 -15.64
CA LEU A 25 -19.29 -15.50 -15.70
C LEU A 25 -19.71 -14.76 -14.42
N LEU A 26 -19.31 -15.26 -13.24
CA LEU A 26 -19.60 -14.62 -11.95
C LEU A 26 -18.95 -13.24 -11.83
N ASN A 27 -17.78 -13.01 -12.41
CA ASN A 27 -17.16 -11.68 -12.41
C ASN A 27 -17.59 -10.81 -13.61
N GLY A 28 -17.92 -11.43 -14.75
CA GLY A 28 -18.21 -10.75 -16.02
C GLY A 28 -19.67 -10.31 -16.23
N ILE A 29 -20.63 -10.92 -15.55
CA ILE A 29 -22.06 -10.52 -15.62
C ILE A 29 -22.36 -9.58 -14.44
N PRO A 30 -22.75 -8.31 -14.65
CA PRO A 30 -22.98 -7.38 -13.55
C PRO A 30 -24.10 -7.85 -12.61
N PHE A 31 -23.78 -8.09 -11.33
CA PHE A 31 -24.80 -8.32 -10.30
C PHE A 31 -24.33 -7.79 -8.93
N LYS A 32 -25.27 -7.61 -7.99
CA LYS A 32 -25.01 -7.13 -6.63
C LYS A 32 -25.61 -8.09 -5.60
N ARG A 33 -24.77 -8.73 -4.80
CA ARG A 33 -25.14 -9.49 -3.58
C ARG A 33 -24.20 -9.07 -2.45
N GLY A 34 -24.46 -7.91 -1.86
CA GLY A 34 -23.53 -7.25 -0.93
C GLY A 34 -22.50 -6.42 -1.67
N ILE A 35 -21.24 -6.89 -1.70
CA ILE A 35 -20.16 -6.29 -2.48
C ILE A 35 -20.46 -6.47 -3.98
N THR A 36 -20.23 -5.44 -4.78
CA THR A 36 -20.41 -5.47 -6.23
C THR A 36 -19.29 -6.27 -6.89
N ASN A 37 -19.63 -7.12 -7.87
CA ASN A 37 -18.63 -7.84 -8.66
C ASN A 37 -17.96 -6.94 -9.70
N ASP A 38 -16.90 -7.44 -10.35
CA ASP A 38 -16.05 -6.63 -11.24
C ASP A 38 -16.81 -5.97 -12.40
N ALA A 39 -17.69 -6.70 -13.08
CA ALA A 39 -18.50 -6.13 -14.15
C ALA A 39 -19.48 -5.06 -13.64
N ALA A 40 -20.04 -5.22 -12.44
CA ALA A 40 -20.82 -4.17 -11.79
C ALA A 40 -19.94 -2.97 -11.39
N ASN A 41 -18.72 -3.18 -10.91
CA ASN A 41 -17.75 -2.11 -10.60
C ASN A 41 -17.38 -1.32 -11.86
N VAL A 42 -17.08 -2.00 -12.97
CA VAL A 42 -16.79 -1.36 -14.26
C VAL A 42 -18.00 -0.54 -14.76
N ARG A 43 -19.21 -1.07 -14.60
CA ARG A 43 -20.44 -0.33 -14.94
C ARG A 43 -20.63 0.88 -14.02
N LEU A 44 -20.35 0.75 -12.73
CA LEU A 44 -20.47 1.80 -11.73
C LEU A 44 -19.45 2.92 -11.98
N MET A 45 -18.21 2.58 -12.34
CA MET A 45 -17.16 3.55 -12.70
C MET A 45 -17.55 4.48 -13.84
N ARG A 46 -18.47 4.08 -14.73
CA ARG A 46 -19.00 4.99 -15.77
C ARG A 46 -19.78 6.17 -15.17
N LYS A 47 -20.35 6.01 -13.97
CA LYS A 47 -21.11 7.04 -13.26
C LYS A 47 -20.23 7.93 -12.37
N TYR A 48 -19.04 7.44 -11.96
CA TYR A 48 -18.14 8.14 -11.05
C TYR A 48 -16.79 8.43 -11.74
N PRO A 49 -16.71 9.50 -12.56
CA PRO A 49 -15.52 9.79 -13.36
C PRO A 49 -14.26 10.05 -12.52
N LYS A 50 -14.42 10.65 -11.32
CA LYS A 50 -13.32 10.86 -10.37
C LYS A 50 -12.73 9.53 -9.89
N SER A 51 -13.54 8.65 -9.30
CA SER A 51 -13.09 7.32 -8.84
C SER A 51 -12.52 6.47 -9.97
N LYS A 52 -13.08 6.57 -11.18
CA LYS A 52 -12.52 5.90 -12.37
C LYS A 52 -11.11 6.40 -12.70
N LYS A 53 -10.90 7.73 -12.73
CA LYS A 53 -9.58 8.32 -13.01
C LYS A 53 -8.60 7.95 -11.90
N ALA A 54 -9.02 7.97 -10.63
CA ALA A 54 -8.23 7.55 -9.48
C ALA A 54 -7.80 6.08 -9.57
N MET A 55 -8.73 5.17 -9.89
CA MET A 55 -8.42 3.75 -10.10
C MET A 55 -7.42 3.53 -11.26
N MET A 56 -7.54 4.28 -12.35
CA MET A 56 -6.58 4.21 -13.46
C MET A 56 -5.18 4.65 -13.05
N VAL A 57 -5.06 5.68 -12.20
CA VAL A 57 -3.77 6.10 -11.64
C VAL A 57 -3.20 5.00 -10.74
N GLN A 58 -4.01 4.46 -9.82
CA GLN A 58 -3.59 3.38 -8.93
C GLN A 58 -3.08 2.16 -9.69
N LEU A 59 -3.79 1.72 -10.73
CA LEU A 59 -3.39 0.56 -11.53
C LEU A 59 -2.06 0.78 -12.26
N ARG A 60 -1.83 1.98 -12.80
CA ARG A 60 -0.54 2.33 -13.43
C ARG A 60 0.58 2.32 -12.41
N VAL A 61 0.38 3.00 -11.28
CA VAL A 61 1.39 3.06 -10.21
C VAL A 61 1.71 1.65 -9.69
N ASN A 62 0.70 0.81 -9.45
CA ASN A 62 0.90 -0.58 -9.01
C ASN A 62 1.67 -1.43 -10.02
N ALA A 63 1.49 -1.20 -11.33
CA ALA A 63 2.26 -1.91 -12.35
C ALA A 63 3.75 -1.53 -12.27
N TYR A 64 4.04 -0.22 -12.18
CA TYR A 64 5.42 0.28 -12.05
C TYR A 64 6.08 -0.17 -10.74
N ILE A 65 5.35 -0.15 -9.63
CA ILE A 65 5.83 -0.66 -8.34
C ILE A 65 6.20 -2.15 -8.45
N GLN A 66 5.38 -2.97 -9.11
CA GLN A 66 5.71 -4.39 -9.30
C GLN A 66 6.94 -4.60 -10.19
N GLU A 67 7.17 -3.74 -11.18
CA GLU A 67 8.39 -3.72 -11.99
C GLU A 67 9.62 -3.18 -11.24
N GLY A 68 9.47 -2.80 -9.96
CA GLY A 68 10.55 -2.31 -9.13
C GLY A 68 10.90 -0.85 -9.37
N ILE A 69 10.01 -0.07 -9.97
CA ILE A 69 10.17 1.37 -10.18
C ILE A 69 9.62 2.09 -8.94
N ARG A 70 10.42 2.98 -8.37
CA ARG A 70 10.04 3.79 -7.20
C ARG A 70 9.05 4.87 -7.59
N ILE A 71 8.19 5.28 -6.66
CA ILE A 71 7.12 6.24 -6.93
C ILE A 71 7.65 7.63 -7.29
N LYS A 72 8.84 8.03 -6.80
CA LYS A 72 9.51 9.28 -7.19
C LYS A 72 9.97 9.29 -8.64
N ASP A 73 10.26 8.12 -9.22
CA ASP A 73 10.76 7.96 -10.58
C ASP A 73 9.61 7.89 -11.62
N MET A 74 8.36 7.87 -11.15
CA MET A 74 7.18 7.89 -12.02
C MET A 74 6.88 9.31 -12.53
N PRO A 75 6.14 9.46 -13.65
CA PRO A 75 5.72 10.77 -14.14
C PRO A 75 4.81 11.50 -13.14
N GLU A 76 5.15 12.74 -12.82
CA GLU A 76 4.43 13.56 -11.83
C GLU A 76 2.99 13.85 -12.26
N GLU A 77 2.75 13.99 -13.57
CA GLU A 77 1.43 14.29 -14.12
C GLU A 77 0.37 13.23 -13.80
N TRP A 78 0.78 11.99 -13.48
CA TRP A 78 -0.14 10.94 -13.04
C TRP A 78 -0.68 11.19 -11.64
N LEU A 79 0.15 11.80 -10.79
CA LEU A 79 -0.15 12.11 -9.39
C LEU A 79 -0.59 13.57 -9.21
N ALA A 80 -0.50 14.41 -10.26
CA ALA A 80 -0.98 15.78 -10.28
C ALA A 80 -2.52 15.84 -10.25
N TRP A 81 -3.09 15.59 -9.07
CA TRP A 81 -4.52 15.65 -8.81
C TRP A 81 -4.86 16.95 -8.08
N LYS A 82 -5.61 17.83 -8.75
CA LYS A 82 -6.00 19.16 -8.24
C LYS A 82 -7.44 19.24 -7.75
N ASP A 83 -8.27 18.26 -8.07
CA ASP A 83 -9.68 18.27 -7.68
C ASP A 83 -9.81 17.84 -6.21
N ASP A 84 -10.82 18.37 -5.53
CA ASP A 84 -11.21 17.88 -4.20
C ASP A 84 -11.55 16.38 -4.28
N ILE A 85 -11.16 15.68 -3.20
CA ILE A 85 -11.42 14.25 -3.02
C ILE A 85 -12.47 14.02 -1.94
N ASP A 86 -13.17 12.91 -2.06
CA ASP A 86 -13.97 12.34 -0.98
C ASP A 86 -13.09 11.38 -0.15
N TYR A 87 -12.82 11.71 1.11
CA TYR A 87 -11.99 10.90 2.02
C TYR A 87 -12.66 9.58 2.41
N GLY A 88 -13.99 9.49 2.32
CA GLY A 88 -14.75 8.25 2.49
C GLY A 88 -14.71 7.34 1.26
N GLU A 89 -14.21 7.82 0.12
CA GLU A 89 -14.10 7.04 -1.12
C GLU A 89 -12.66 6.51 -1.31
N PRO A 90 -12.41 5.20 -1.13
CA PRO A 90 -11.07 4.62 -1.11
C PRO A 90 -10.20 4.91 -2.33
N MET A 91 -10.78 4.92 -3.54
CA MET A 91 -10.00 5.15 -4.76
C MET A 91 -9.47 6.58 -4.80
N GLN A 92 -10.31 7.56 -4.47
CA GLN A 92 -9.91 8.97 -4.39
C GLN A 92 -8.90 9.22 -3.26
N LEU A 93 -9.11 8.65 -2.07
CA LEU A 93 -8.17 8.76 -0.95
C LEU A 93 -6.78 8.25 -1.34
N ASN A 94 -6.70 7.10 -2.01
CA ASN A 94 -5.44 6.52 -2.42
C ASN A 94 -4.60 7.46 -3.31
N VAL A 95 -5.21 8.31 -4.13
CA VAL A 95 -4.45 9.30 -4.93
C VAL A 95 -3.67 10.25 -4.03
N ARG A 96 -4.25 10.68 -2.90
CA ARG A 96 -3.55 11.53 -1.92
C ARG A 96 -2.45 10.76 -1.19
N LEU A 97 -2.70 9.50 -0.85
CA LEU A 97 -1.67 8.64 -0.24
C LEU A 97 -0.49 8.40 -1.17
N LEU A 98 -0.73 8.26 -2.48
CA LEU A 98 0.34 8.17 -3.47
C LEU A 98 1.14 9.48 -3.60
N GLN A 99 0.50 10.64 -3.48
CA GLN A 99 1.20 11.93 -3.43
C GLN A 99 2.09 12.02 -2.19
N VAL A 100 1.58 11.63 -1.01
CA VAL A 100 2.38 11.54 0.23
C VAL A 100 3.54 10.57 0.07
N GLY A 101 3.29 9.37 -0.46
CA GLY A 101 4.33 8.39 -0.74
C GLY A 101 5.42 8.94 -1.65
N ARG A 102 5.08 9.72 -2.68
CA ARG A 102 6.07 10.41 -3.52
C ARG A 102 6.91 11.42 -2.76
N LEU A 103 6.30 12.25 -1.90
CA LEU A 103 7.03 13.21 -1.07
C LEU A 103 8.02 12.49 -0.15
N MET A 104 7.59 11.41 0.51
CA MET A 104 8.45 10.57 1.35
C MET A 104 9.63 10.00 0.54
N ASP A 105 9.36 9.51 -0.66
CA ASP A 105 10.35 8.89 -1.54
C ASP A 105 11.39 9.90 -2.09
N LEU A 106 10.98 11.18 -2.22
CA LEU A 106 11.84 12.32 -2.54
C LEU A 106 12.65 12.83 -1.35
N GLY A 107 12.40 12.34 -0.13
CA GLY A 107 13.02 12.83 1.11
C GLY A 107 12.38 14.10 1.68
N GLN A 108 11.24 14.53 1.14
CA GLN A 108 10.47 15.70 1.58
C GLN A 108 9.58 15.32 2.78
N MET A 109 10.22 14.95 3.89
CA MET A 109 9.56 14.35 5.05
C MET A 109 8.60 15.32 5.75
N GLU A 110 8.95 16.61 5.79
CA GLU A 110 8.08 17.62 6.43
C GLU A 110 6.85 17.94 5.59
N GLU A 111 7.01 18.11 4.28
CA GLU A 111 5.85 18.27 3.40
C GLU A 111 4.95 17.03 3.43
N ALA A 112 5.54 15.83 3.50
CA ALA A 112 4.79 14.58 3.66
C ALA A 112 4.03 14.54 4.99
N TYR A 113 4.65 14.97 6.10
CA TYR A 113 4.03 15.01 7.42
C TYR A 113 2.80 15.92 7.44
N VAL A 114 2.94 17.16 6.95
CA VAL A 114 1.83 18.13 6.90
C VAL A 114 0.67 17.61 6.05
N ALA A 115 0.97 17.04 4.87
CA ALA A 115 -0.04 16.49 3.99
C ALA A 115 -0.76 15.27 4.62
N LEU A 116 -0.02 14.38 5.30
CA LEU A 116 -0.62 13.21 5.92
C LEU A 116 -1.40 13.56 7.19
N GLU A 117 -0.98 14.57 7.95
CA GLU A 117 -1.72 15.07 9.10
C GLU A 117 -3.09 15.62 8.68
N GLU A 118 -3.15 16.38 7.58
CA GLU A 118 -4.41 16.83 7.00
C GLU A 118 -5.33 15.64 6.68
N ILE A 119 -4.81 14.63 5.98
CA ILE A 119 -5.54 13.40 5.65
C ILE A 119 -6.05 12.69 6.92
N ALA A 120 -5.23 12.61 7.96
CA ALA A 120 -5.57 11.92 9.22
C ALA A 120 -6.71 12.58 10.01
N ARG A 121 -7.02 13.85 9.77
CA ARG A 121 -8.20 14.53 10.34
C ARG A 121 -9.52 13.90 9.85
N HIS A 122 -9.51 13.30 8.66
CA HIS A 122 -10.65 12.62 8.05
C HIS A 122 -10.70 11.11 8.33
N ARG A 123 -9.86 10.57 9.22
CA ARG A 123 -9.77 9.12 9.47
C ARG A 123 -11.09 8.45 9.86
N GLY A 124 -12.02 9.20 10.46
CA GLY A 124 -13.35 8.71 10.83
C GLY A 124 -14.28 8.43 9.64
N GLU A 125 -13.97 8.98 8.47
CA GLU A 125 -14.70 8.77 7.22
C GLU A 125 -14.18 7.56 6.44
N MET A 126 -12.93 7.16 6.70
CA MET A 126 -12.22 6.13 5.95
C MET A 126 -12.67 4.73 6.32
N ILE A 127 -12.50 3.79 5.39
CA ILE A 127 -12.59 2.37 5.74
C ILE A 127 -11.51 2.02 6.76
N GLY A 128 -11.85 1.15 7.72
CA GLY A 128 -10.99 0.90 8.89
C GLY A 128 -9.57 0.40 8.57
N LEU A 129 -9.36 -0.23 7.41
CA LEU A 129 -8.02 -0.64 6.96
C LEU A 129 -7.17 0.57 6.54
N LEU A 130 -7.73 1.49 5.73
CA LEU A 130 -7.01 2.68 5.27
C LEU A 130 -6.76 3.65 6.43
N ALA A 131 -7.69 3.77 7.38
CA ALA A 131 -7.46 4.54 8.59
C ALA A 131 -6.24 4.03 9.38
N LYS A 132 -6.06 2.71 9.49
CA LYS A 132 -4.88 2.10 10.13
C LYS A 132 -3.59 2.38 9.35
N GLU A 133 -3.62 2.30 8.03
CA GLU A 133 -2.47 2.66 7.18
C GLU A 133 -2.05 4.11 7.39
N VAL A 134 -3.00 5.05 7.33
CA VAL A 134 -2.75 6.48 7.57
C VAL A 134 -2.14 6.72 8.95
N VAL A 135 -2.66 6.05 9.99
CA VAL A 135 -2.11 6.16 11.35
C VAL A 135 -0.67 5.64 11.43
N CYS A 136 -0.37 4.49 10.80
CA CYS A 136 0.99 3.95 10.78
C CYS A 136 1.98 4.92 10.12
N GLU A 137 1.63 5.43 8.95
CA GLU A 137 2.50 6.36 8.22
C GLU A 137 2.64 7.71 8.95
N LEU A 138 1.59 8.19 9.63
CA LEU A 138 1.65 9.42 10.41
C LEU A 138 2.58 9.28 11.61
N ILE A 139 2.49 8.17 12.35
CA ILE A 139 3.42 7.88 13.46
C ILE A 139 4.86 7.77 12.93
N TYR A 140 5.06 7.10 11.79
CA TYR A 140 6.39 7.04 11.16
C TYR A 140 6.94 8.44 10.87
N LEU A 141 6.16 9.28 10.18
CA LEU A 141 6.57 10.64 9.83
C LEU A 141 6.82 11.49 11.08
N ASP A 142 5.96 11.38 12.09
CA ASP A 142 6.09 12.07 13.39
C ASP A 142 7.42 11.76 14.10
N LEU A 143 7.88 10.50 14.01
CA LEU A 143 9.15 10.06 14.58
C LEU A 143 10.34 10.60 13.77
N VAL A 144 10.36 10.41 12.45
CA VAL A 144 11.53 10.76 11.61
C VAL A 144 11.71 12.27 11.43
N THR A 145 10.64 13.05 11.58
CA THR A 145 10.69 14.53 11.59
C THR A 145 10.97 15.11 12.98
N GLY A 146 10.94 14.29 14.03
CA GLY A 146 11.21 14.72 15.40
C GLY A 146 10.06 15.48 16.07
N HIS A 147 8.86 15.52 15.46
CA HIS A 147 7.67 16.12 16.07
C HIS A 147 7.26 15.41 17.36
N ASN A 148 7.35 14.07 17.39
CA ASN A 148 7.09 13.22 18.56
C ASN A 148 5.73 13.49 19.26
N GLN A 149 4.70 13.88 18.51
CA GLN A 149 3.39 14.23 19.04
C GLN A 149 2.44 13.03 19.12
N TRP A 150 2.56 12.10 18.17
CA TRP A 150 1.52 11.12 17.88
C TRP A 150 1.89 9.71 18.34
N ALA A 151 3.18 9.39 18.45
CA ALA A 151 3.64 8.03 18.77
C ALA A 151 2.98 7.45 20.04
N ASP A 152 2.89 8.22 21.13
CA ASP A 152 2.32 7.74 22.40
C ASP A 152 0.79 7.67 22.41
N THR A 153 0.12 8.45 21.56
CA THR A 153 -1.34 8.55 21.55
C THR A 153 -1.97 7.63 20.51
N LEU A 154 -1.34 7.48 19.34
CA LEU A 154 -1.87 6.74 18.21
C LEU A 154 -1.37 5.28 18.16
N TYR A 155 -0.22 4.94 18.76
CA TYR A 155 0.30 3.57 18.77
C TYR A 155 -0.41 2.70 19.82
N THR A 156 -1.69 2.46 19.58
CA THR A 156 -2.54 1.61 20.44
C THR A 156 -2.26 0.13 20.22
N LYS A 157 -2.77 -0.72 21.12
CA LYS A 157 -2.71 -2.19 20.97
C LYS A 157 -3.32 -2.69 19.65
N GLU A 158 -4.34 -2.01 19.13
CA GLU A 158 -4.94 -2.36 17.83
C GLU A 158 -3.96 -2.10 16.68
N ILE A 159 -3.27 -0.96 16.70
CA ILE A 159 -2.25 -0.61 15.71
C ILE A 159 -1.04 -1.53 15.83
N GLU A 160 -0.59 -1.85 17.05
CA GLU A 160 0.49 -2.81 17.28
C GLU A 160 0.17 -4.18 16.67
N LEU A 161 -1.03 -4.72 16.93
CA LEU A 161 -1.47 -6.00 16.35
C LEU A 161 -1.52 -5.94 14.83
N TYR A 162 -2.00 -4.83 14.27
CA TYR A 162 -2.04 -4.62 12.84
C TYR A 162 -0.64 -4.61 12.21
N VAL A 163 0.30 -3.85 12.78
CA VAL A 163 1.70 -3.81 12.31
C VAL A 163 2.33 -5.21 12.36
N ARG A 164 2.15 -5.94 13.47
CA ARG A 164 2.66 -7.31 13.63
C ARG A 164 2.08 -8.29 12.60
N GLN A 165 0.78 -8.18 12.30
CA GLN A 165 0.11 -9.07 11.35
C GLN A 165 0.67 -8.92 9.93
N TYR A 166 0.99 -7.69 9.51
CA TYR A 166 1.37 -7.38 8.14
C TYR A 166 2.89 -7.23 7.91
N SER A 167 3.71 -7.20 8.97
CA SER A 167 5.17 -7.05 8.86
C SER A 167 5.87 -8.14 8.07
N ALA A 168 5.30 -9.34 8.00
CA ALA A 168 5.83 -10.42 7.18
C ALA A 168 5.59 -10.21 5.67
N LEU A 169 4.60 -9.39 5.29
CA LEU A 169 4.14 -9.23 3.90
C LEU A 169 4.49 -7.85 3.32
N MET A 170 4.66 -6.84 4.16
CA MET A 170 4.82 -5.44 3.75
C MET A 170 6.11 -4.84 4.29
N SER A 171 6.95 -4.33 3.40
CA SER A 171 8.20 -3.63 3.78
C SER A 171 7.91 -2.34 4.56
N SER A 172 6.78 -1.66 4.30
CA SER A 172 6.40 -0.44 5.02
C SER A 172 6.21 -0.66 6.52
N LYS A 173 5.70 -1.83 6.92
CA LYS A 173 5.58 -2.21 8.34
C LYS A 173 6.93 -2.53 8.96
N GLN A 174 7.88 -3.06 8.19
CA GLN A 174 9.26 -3.22 8.66
C GLN A 174 9.96 -1.86 8.82
N ARG A 175 9.78 -0.95 7.86
CA ARG A 175 10.26 0.44 7.98
C ARG A 175 9.69 1.13 9.21
N PHE A 176 8.39 0.99 9.46
CA PHE A 176 7.75 1.50 10.67
C PHE A 176 8.43 0.97 11.93
N LEU A 177 8.64 -0.35 12.03
CA LEU A 177 9.27 -0.98 13.19
C LEU A 177 10.74 -0.55 13.35
N CYS A 178 11.45 -0.34 12.24
CA CYS A 178 12.81 0.18 12.24
C CYS A 178 12.86 1.60 12.81
N ALA A 179 11.96 2.49 12.36
CA ALA A 179 11.83 3.85 12.90
C ALA A 179 11.45 3.84 14.39
N TRP A 180 10.50 2.99 14.77
CA TRP A 180 10.08 2.84 16.16
C TRP A 180 11.25 2.41 17.05
N ALA A 181 12.00 1.38 16.65
CA ALA A 181 13.17 0.92 17.39
C ALA A 181 14.23 2.03 17.52
N LEU A 182 14.50 2.74 16.43
CA LEU A 182 15.55 3.76 16.41
C LEU A 182 15.19 5.01 17.24
N TYR A 183 14.00 5.58 17.03
CA TYR A 183 13.64 6.88 17.61
C TYR A 183 12.90 6.76 18.94
N LYS A 184 12.00 5.78 19.07
CA LYS A 184 11.16 5.63 20.27
C LYS A 184 11.81 4.78 21.34
N GLU A 185 12.38 3.63 20.95
CA GLU A 185 13.06 2.72 21.88
C GLU A 185 14.54 3.08 22.09
N GLN A 186 15.11 3.90 21.20
CA GLN A 186 16.55 4.25 21.19
C GLN A 186 17.45 3.01 21.08
N ASP A 187 16.96 1.98 20.41
CA ASP A 187 17.63 0.70 20.19
C ASP A 187 18.15 0.61 18.75
N ARG A 188 19.34 1.16 18.53
CA ARG A 188 20.00 1.18 17.22
C ARG A 188 20.31 -0.23 16.71
N GLU A 189 20.68 -1.16 17.59
CA GLU A 189 21.01 -2.53 17.20
C GLU A 189 19.78 -3.27 16.66
N LYS A 190 18.64 -3.14 17.35
CA LYS A 190 17.37 -3.68 16.89
C LYS A 190 16.92 -3.06 15.57
N ALA A 191 17.04 -1.73 15.43
CA ALA A 191 16.71 -1.05 14.19
C ALA A 191 17.57 -1.55 13.02
N LEU A 192 18.89 -1.70 13.24
CA LEU A 192 19.83 -2.20 12.24
C LEU A 192 19.50 -3.64 11.84
N ALA A 193 19.21 -4.52 12.80
CA ALA A 193 18.83 -5.90 12.53
C ALA A 193 17.55 -5.99 11.68
N ILE A 194 16.57 -5.11 11.89
CA ILE A 194 15.37 -5.02 11.05
C ILE A 194 15.75 -4.61 9.63
N TYR A 195 16.53 -3.54 9.47
CA TYR A 195 16.98 -3.05 8.17
C TYR A 195 17.71 -4.14 7.37
N GLU A 196 18.72 -4.79 7.98
CA GLU A 196 19.49 -5.86 7.34
C GLU A 196 18.60 -7.04 6.93
N ASN A 197 17.59 -7.39 7.76
CA ASN A 197 16.64 -8.45 7.42
C ASN A 197 15.81 -8.11 6.18
N VAL A 198 15.36 -6.85 6.05
CA VAL A 198 14.60 -6.40 4.87
C VAL A 198 15.49 -6.42 3.64
N VAL A 199 16.72 -5.93 3.72
CA VAL A 199 17.69 -5.96 2.61
C VAL A 199 17.95 -7.40 2.16
N GLN A 200 18.13 -8.33 3.10
CA GLN A 200 18.35 -9.74 2.81
C GLN A 200 17.15 -10.39 2.10
N LYS A 201 15.92 -10.02 2.48
CA LYS A 201 14.68 -10.61 1.96
C LYS A 201 14.00 -9.78 0.88
N GLN A 202 14.64 -8.73 0.38
CA GLN A 202 14.01 -7.74 -0.51
C GLN A 202 13.31 -8.35 -1.73
N THR A 203 13.84 -9.45 -2.28
CA THR A 203 13.28 -10.14 -3.46
C THR A 203 12.05 -11.01 -3.16
N GLN A 204 11.71 -11.23 -1.89
CA GLN A 204 10.56 -12.04 -1.46
C GLN A 204 9.26 -11.22 -1.42
N TYR A 205 9.36 -9.90 -1.43
CA TYR A 205 8.20 -9.00 -1.44
C TYR A 205 7.63 -8.86 -2.85
N LEU A 206 6.31 -8.68 -2.97
CA LEU A 206 5.67 -8.48 -4.27
C LEU A 206 5.91 -7.08 -4.85
N LEU A 207 5.86 -6.05 -4.00
CA LEU A 207 5.88 -4.65 -4.39
C LEU A 207 7.31 -4.09 -4.39
N GLN A 208 8.10 -4.50 -5.38
CA GLN A 208 9.55 -4.23 -5.42
C GLN A 208 9.91 -2.73 -5.40
N GLY A 209 9.09 -1.86 -5.98
CA GLY A 209 9.28 -0.41 -5.98
C GLY A 209 9.15 0.18 -4.58
N GLU A 210 8.17 -0.28 -3.80
CA GLU A 210 7.97 0.10 -2.40
C GLU A 210 9.13 -0.40 -1.54
N VAL A 211 9.59 -1.64 -1.75
CA VAL A 211 10.70 -2.22 -0.99
C VAL A 211 11.98 -1.40 -1.17
N LYS A 212 12.30 -1.01 -2.41
CA LYS A 212 13.46 -0.15 -2.69
C LYS A 212 13.34 1.23 -2.06
N MET A 213 12.13 1.79 -2.06
CA MET A 213 11.82 3.05 -1.39
C MET A 213 12.00 2.91 0.13
N ASP A 214 11.44 1.87 0.75
CA ASP A 214 11.51 1.60 2.19
C ASP A 214 12.94 1.34 2.66
N ILE A 215 13.75 0.58 1.91
CA ILE A 215 15.17 0.35 2.19
C ILE A 215 15.93 1.68 2.17
N ALA A 216 15.74 2.51 1.14
CA ALA A 216 16.42 3.80 1.03
C ALA A 216 16.02 4.75 2.18
N MET A 217 14.75 4.76 2.58
CA MET A 217 14.31 5.54 3.74
C MET A 217 14.87 4.98 5.05
N MET A 218 14.93 3.66 5.22
CA MET A 218 15.56 3.06 6.40
C MET A 218 17.03 3.39 6.52
N GLU A 219 17.78 3.30 5.42
CA GLU A 219 19.18 3.70 5.36
C GLU A 219 19.37 5.18 5.75
N ALA A 220 18.52 6.07 5.23
CA ALA A 220 18.57 7.50 5.56
C ALA A 220 18.38 7.79 7.06
N MET A 221 17.54 7.02 7.77
CA MET A 221 17.33 7.20 9.22
C MET A 221 18.63 7.05 10.02
N PHE A 222 19.53 6.15 9.61
CA PHE A 222 20.80 5.92 10.31
C PHE A 222 21.85 6.99 10.09
N HIS A 223 21.66 7.88 9.11
CA HIS A 223 22.52 9.05 8.87
C HIS A 223 22.06 10.30 9.64
N LEU A 224 20.81 10.31 10.11
CA LEU A 224 20.21 11.42 10.86
C LEU A 224 20.38 11.28 12.38
N VAL A 225 20.84 10.12 12.86
CA VAL A 225 20.99 9.75 14.28
C VAL A 225 22.44 9.37 14.60
#